data_AF-Q9LTQ1-F1
#
_entry.id   AF-Q9LTQ1-F1
#
_cell.length_a   1.000
_cell.length_b   1.000
_cell.length_c   1.000
_cell.angle_alpha   90.00
_cell.angle_beta   90.00
_cell.angle_gamma   90.00
#
_symmetry.space_group_name_H-M   'P 1'
#
loop_
_entity.id
_entity.type
_entity.pdbx_description
1 polymer ?
#
loop_
_entity_poly.entity_id
_entity_poly.type
_entity_poly.pdbx_seq_one_letter_code
_entity_poly.pdbx_strand_id
1 'polypeptide(L)'
;MEIWVTTKIEPNMLSWGSKVFLSVDMTPLTGNDFMFSFMATSFFIDEEKKIAVVFNQSKDRKHNTAFIIGQDGSLKEVDLGEVRNRDLKPLVSSYVPSSMQLE
;
A
#
# COMPACT_ATOMS: atom_id res chain seq x y z
N MET A 1 0.73 2.56 -11.34
CA MET A 1 0.10 1.77 -10.27
C MET A 1 -1.39 2.02 -10.32
N GLU A 2 -2.19 0.96 -10.24
CA GLU A 2 -3.64 1.06 -10.22
C GLU A 2 -4.21 0.28 -9.04
N ILE A 3 -5.11 0.89 -8.28
CA ILE A 3 -5.86 0.23 -7.20
C ILE A 3 -7.34 0.29 -7.54
N TRP A 4 -7.98 -0.87 -7.50
CA TRP A 4 -9.40 -1.03 -7.77
C TRP A 4 -10.10 -1.44 -6.48
N VAL A 5 -11.22 -0.78 -6.18
CA VAL A 5 -12.04 -1.07 -5.01
C VAL A 5 -13.45 -1.36 -5.49
N THR A 6 -14.04 -2.44 -5.00
CA THR A 6 -15.45 -2.77 -5.24
C THR A 6 -16.15 -3.08 -3.93
N THR A 7 -17.35 -2.54 -3.78
CA THR A 7 -18.27 -2.87 -2.68
C THR A 7 -19.34 -3.88 -3.10
N LYS A 8 -19.38 -4.24 -4.39
CA LYS A 8 -20.36 -5.18 -4.95
C LYS A 8 -19.70 -6.52 -5.19
N ILE A 9 -20.03 -7.49 -4.35
CA ILE A 9 -19.61 -8.87 -4.47
C ILE A 9 -20.88 -9.71 -4.51
N GLU A 10 -21.38 -9.98 -5.71
CA GLU A 10 -22.48 -10.93 -5.93
C GLU A 10 -21.89 -12.28 -6.36
N PRO A 11 -22.44 -13.43 -5.92
CA PRO A 11 -21.89 -14.76 -6.21
C PRO A 11 -21.68 -15.04 -7.71
N ASN A 12 -22.53 -14.46 -8.55
CA ASN A 12 -22.53 -14.64 -10.01
C ASN A 12 -22.21 -13.36 -10.78
N MET A 13 -21.87 -12.26 -10.09
CA MET A 13 -21.62 -10.97 -10.73
C MET A 13 -20.53 -10.20 -9.98
N LEU A 14 -19.28 -10.51 -10.31
CA LEU A 14 -18.13 -9.65 -10.01
C LEU A 14 -18.10 -8.50 -11.02
N SER A 15 -18.93 -7.49 -10.82
CA SER A 15 -18.68 -6.21 -11.47
C SER A 15 -17.58 -5.52 -10.66
N TRP A 16 -16.33 -5.56 -11.13
CA TRP A 16 -15.36 -4.55 -10.70
C TRP A 16 -16.05 -3.20 -10.89
N GLY A 17 -16.24 -2.44 -9.81
CA GLY A 17 -16.73 -1.08 -9.94
C GLY A 17 -15.88 -0.42 -11.02
N SER A 18 -16.50 0.12 -12.07
CA SER A 18 -15.80 0.65 -13.25
C SER A 18 -14.91 1.86 -12.94
N LYS A 19 -14.69 2.15 -11.66
CA LYS A 19 -14.00 3.30 -11.14
C LYS A 19 -12.75 2.82 -10.41
N VAL A 20 -11.60 3.04 -11.05
CA VAL A 20 -10.30 2.96 -10.41
C VAL A 20 -10.29 3.92 -9.22
N PHE A 21 -9.90 3.44 -8.04
CA PHE A 21 -9.76 4.28 -6.86
C PHE A 21 -8.55 5.20 -7.01
N LEU A 22 -7.41 4.62 -7.40
CA LEU A 22 -6.15 5.31 -7.55
C LEU A 22 -5.48 4.85 -8.84
N SER A 23 -5.17 5.78 -9.75
CA SER A 23 -4.33 5.54 -10.92
C SER A 23 -3.23 6.59 -10.92
N VAL A 24 -1.98 6.14 -10.74
CA VAL A 24 -0.81 7.02 -10.63
C VAL A 24 0.31 6.45 -11.48
N ASP A 25 0.91 7.29 -12.32
CA ASP A 25 2.15 6.92 -13.01
C ASP A 25 3.30 6.90 -12.00
N MET A 26 3.83 5.71 -11.73
CA MET A 26 4.92 5.54 -10.77
C MET A 26 6.29 5.80 -11.38
N THR A 27 6.39 5.82 -12.71
CA THR A 27 7.64 6.01 -13.46
C THR A 27 8.38 7.29 -13.03
N PRO A 28 7.75 8.49 -12.98
CA PRO A 28 8.43 9.70 -12.52
C PRO A 28 8.75 9.68 -11.02
N LEU A 29 7.99 8.93 -10.22
CA LEU A 29 8.11 8.93 -8.75
C LEU A 29 9.23 8.02 -8.27
N THR A 30 9.43 6.91 -8.96
CA THR A 30 10.31 5.84 -8.51
C THR A 30 11.46 5.56 -9.47
N GLY A 31 11.39 6.06 -10.71
CA GLY A 31 12.27 5.68 -11.80
C GLY A 31 11.89 4.31 -12.37
N ASN A 32 12.54 3.92 -13.46
CA ASN A 32 12.24 2.64 -14.13
C ASN A 32 12.69 1.41 -13.33
N ASP A 33 13.64 1.59 -12.39
CA ASP A 33 14.30 0.48 -11.71
C ASP A 33 13.64 0.07 -10.39
N PHE A 34 12.69 0.86 -9.88
CA PHE A 34 12.02 0.56 -8.62
C PHE A 34 10.53 0.34 -8.83
N MET A 35 10.13 -0.92 -8.69
CA MET A 35 8.73 -1.31 -8.56
C MET A 35 8.51 -1.92 -7.19
N PHE A 36 7.31 -1.70 -6.63
CA PHE A 36 6.90 -2.42 -5.43
C PHE A 36 6.89 -3.93 -5.70
N SER A 37 7.47 -4.69 -4.77
CA SER A 37 7.64 -6.13 -4.94
C SER A 37 6.29 -6.83 -4.91
N PHE A 38 5.83 -7.38 -6.04
CA PHE A 38 4.53 -8.06 -6.14
C PHE A 38 4.36 -9.21 -5.12
N MET A 39 5.44 -9.87 -4.70
CA MET A 39 5.37 -11.03 -3.82
C MET A 39 5.17 -10.72 -2.33
N ALA A 40 5.39 -9.49 -1.88
CA ALA A 40 5.51 -9.25 -0.45
C ALA A 40 5.31 -7.78 -0.02
N THR A 41 4.66 -6.97 -0.86
CA THR A 41 4.22 -5.63 -0.48
C THR A 41 2.84 -5.71 0.15
N SER A 42 2.68 -5.11 1.33
CA SER A 42 1.38 -4.91 1.96
C SER A 42 0.96 -3.45 1.82
N PHE A 43 -0.33 -3.16 1.84
CA PHE A 43 -0.82 -1.80 1.72
C PHE A 43 -2.17 -1.63 2.38
N PHE A 44 -2.53 -0.38 2.66
CA PHE A 44 -3.90 0.03 2.93
C PHE A 44 -4.22 1.32 2.15
N ILE A 45 -5.50 1.63 2.06
CA ILE A 45 -5.99 2.86 1.42
C ILE A 45 -6.77 3.70 2.44
N ASP A 46 -6.74 5.01 2.26
CA ASP A 46 -7.64 5.94 2.93
C ASP A 46 -8.52 6.57 1.85
N GLU A 47 -9.77 6.11 1.80
CA GLU A 47 -10.72 6.52 0.74
C GLU A 47 -11.13 7.99 0.84
N GLU A 48 -11.13 8.57 2.03
CA GLU A 48 -11.48 9.98 2.25
C GLU A 48 -10.34 10.87 1.77
N LYS A 49 -9.11 10.55 2.18
CA LYS A 49 -7.91 11.32 1.81
C LYS A 49 -7.42 11.05 0.39
N LYS A 50 -7.95 10.04 -0.30
CA LYS A 50 -7.52 9.62 -1.65
C LYS A 50 -6.04 9.26 -1.73
N ILE A 51 -5.57 8.52 -0.73
CA ILE A 51 -4.18 8.04 -0.67
C ILE A 51 -4.12 6.52 -0.54
N ALA A 52 -3.01 5.96 -1.01
CA ALA A 52 -2.58 4.60 -0.67
C ALA A 52 -1.28 4.67 0.14
N VAL A 53 -1.17 3.83 1.16
CA VAL A 53 0.06 3.65 1.92
C VAL A 53 0.58 2.25 1.64
N VAL A 54 1.71 2.20 0.96
CA VAL A 54 2.34 0.97 0.50
C VAL A 54 3.57 0.69 1.35
N PHE A 55 3.65 -0.48 1.95
CA PHE A 55 4.77 -0.91 2.79
C PHE A 55 5.70 -1.79 1.98
N ASN A 56 6.93 -1.33 1.81
CA ASN A 56 7.98 -2.08 1.12
C ASN A 56 9.33 -1.79 1.75
N GLN A 57 10.36 -2.52 1.36
CA GLN A 57 11.72 -2.09 1.67
C GLN A 57 12.12 -0.90 0.79
N SER A 58 12.99 -0.06 1.32
CA SER A 58 13.68 1.00 0.59
C SER A 58 14.42 0.44 -0.63
N LYS A 59 14.77 1.32 -1.58
CA LYS A 59 15.51 0.96 -2.80
C LYS A 59 16.80 0.18 -2.51
N ASP A 60 17.52 0.56 -1.46
CA ASP A 60 18.76 -0.09 -1.02
C ASP A 60 18.52 -1.33 -0.14
N ARG A 61 17.25 -1.68 0.13
CA ARG A 61 16.81 -2.83 0.93
C ARG A 61 17.33 -2.84 2.37
N LYS A 62 17.72 -1.68 2.90
CA LYS A 62 18.23 -1.56 4.27
C LYS A 62 17.15 -1.16 5.26
N HIS A 63 16.12 -0.46 4.82
CA HIS A 63 15.06 0.06 5.68
C HIS A 63 13.70 -0.42 5.21
N ASN A 64 12.79 -0.59 6.17
CA ASN A 64 11.37 -0.69 5.86
C ASN A 64 10.86 0.74 5.62
N THR A 65 10.05 0.92 4.59
CA THR A 65 9.57 2.24 4.18
C THR A 65 8.08 2.16 3.89
N ALA A 66 7.33 3.12 4.42
CA ALA A 66 5.96 3.39 3.99
C ALA A 66 5.98 4.46 2.90
N PHE A 67 5.44 4.11 1.73
CA PHE A 67 5.27 4.98 0.59
C PHE A 67 3.82 5.47 0.57
N ILE A 68 3.62 6.76 0.86
CA ILE A 68 2.32 7.43 0.84
C ILE A 68 2.15 8.03 -0.56
N ILE A 69 1.15 7.53 -1.29
CA ILE A 69 0.90 7.87 -2.69
C ILE A 69 -0.45 8.55 -2.79
N GLY A 70 -0.46 9.79 -3.27
CA GLY A 70 -1.67 10.56 -3.52
C GLY A 70 -2.18 10.39 -4.95
N GLN A 71 -3.50 10.57 -5.13
CA GLN A 71 -4.13 10.55 -6.45
C GLN A 71 -3.61 11.66 -7.39
N ASP A 72 -3.09 12.74 -6.83
CA ASP A 72 -2.44 13.84 -7.54
C ASP A 72 -1.03 13.48 -8.07
N GLY A 73 -0.58 12.23 -7.85
CA GLY A 73 0.76 11.79 -8.21
C GLY A 73 1.82 12.21 -7.19
N SER A 74 1.43 12.68 -6.00
CA SER A 74 2.40 12.91 -4.92
C SER A 74 2.92 11.58 -4.35
N LEU A 75 4.20 11.56 -4.01
CA LEU A 75 4.84 10.46 -3.28
C LEU A 75 5.60 11.02 -2.07
N LYS A 76 5.33 10.46 -0.90
CA LYS A 76 6.10 10.70 0.32
C LYS A 76 6.60 9.38 0.90
N GLU A 77 7.88 9.32 1.21
CA GLU A 77 8.51 8.18 1.86
C GLU A 77 8.63 8.42 3.37
N VAL A 78 8.34 7.40 4.16
CA VAL A 78 8.48 7.41 5.62
C VAL A 78 9.31 6.21 6.03
N ASP A 79 10.47 6.47 6.63
CA ASP A 79 11.34 5.43 7.17
C ASP A 79 10.71 4.79 8.42
N LEU A 80 10.59 3.47 8.43
CA LEU A 80 10.07 2.65 9.52
C LEU A 80 11.19 1.94 10.29
N GLY A 81 12.44 2.18 9.93
CA GLY A 81 13.63 1.64 10.57
C GLY A 81 14.29 0.51 9.78
N GLU A 82 15.45 0.11 10.29
CA GLU A 82 16.32 -0.88 9.65
C GLU A 82 15.67 -2.28 9.57
N VAL A 83 15.91 -2.93 8.44
CA VAL A 83 15.46 -4.30 8.16
C VAL A 83 16.41 -5.28 8.84
N ARG A 84 15.89 -6.06 9.79
CA ARG A 84 16.66 -7.15 10.43
C ARG A 84 16.85 -8.37 9.53
N ASN A 85 15.92 -8.60 8.60
CA ASN A 85 15.98 -9.69 7.64
C ASN A 85 15.50 -9.20 6.27
N ARG A 86 16.41 -9.15 5.29
CA ARG A 86 16.15 -8.60 3.95
C ARG A 86 15.13 -9.44 3.16
N ASP A 87 14.94 -10.69 3.52
CA ASP A 87 13.96 -11.57 2.89
C ASP A 87 12.54 -11.31 3.42
N LEU A 88 12.41 -10.72 4.62
CA LEU A 88 11.12 -10.34 5.20
C LEU A 88 10.74 -8.92 4.80
N LYS A 89 9.58 -8.78 4.17
CA LYS A 89 9.00 -7.48 3.84
C LYS A 89 8.05 -6.99 4.94
N PRO A 90 7.88 -5.67 5.09
CA PRO A 90 6.99 -5.14 6.11
C PRO A 90 5.54 -5.51 5.77
N LEU A 91 4.91 -6.22 6.71
CA LEU A 91 3.50 -6.60 6.64
C LEU A 91 2.70 -5.68 7.55
N VAL A 92 1.70 -5.00 6.98
CA VAL A 92 0.67 -4.28 7.73
C VAL A 92 -0.61 -5.11 7.75
N SER A 93 -1.26 -5.14 8.90
CA SER A 93 -2.60 -5.73 9.09
C SER A 93 -3.51 -4.67 9.69
N SER A 94 -4.79 -4.70 9.34
CA SER A 94 -5.79 -3.96 10.10
C SER A 94 -5.82 -4.52 11.53
N TYR A 95 -5.49 -3.67 12.50
CA TYR A 95 -5.73 -3.98 13.90
C TYR A 95 -7.12 -3.46 14.25
N VAL A 96 -8.03 -4.38 14.59
CA VAL A 96 -9.30 -4.02 15.20
C VAL A 96 -9.05 -4.07 16.71
N PRO A 97 -9.04 -2.93 17.43
CA PRO A 97 -8.91 -2.97 18.88
C PRO A 97 -10.08 -3.77 19.44
N SER A 98 -9.80 -4.89 20.08
CA SER A 98 -10.80 -5.54 20.92
C SER A 98 -11.15 -4.58 22.05
N SER A 99 -12.44 -4.33 22.31
CA SER A 99 -12.92 -3.57 23.47
C SER A 99 -12.70 -4.29 24.80
N MET A 100 -11.70 -5.17 24.87
CA MET A 100 -11.36 -5.89 26.07
C MET A 100 -10.77 -4.90 27.07
N GLN A 101 -11.53 -4.60 28.12
CA GLN A 101 -10.98 -3.99 29.32
C GLN A 101 -10.00 -5.03 29.90
N LEU A 102 -8.71 -4.70 29.88
CA LEU A 102 -7.75 -5.40 30.72
C LEU A 102 -8.04 -4.90 32.14
N GLU A 103 -8.57 -5.78 32.98
CA GLU A 103 -8.70 -5.56 34.41
C GLU A 103 -7.32 -5.55 35.09
#